data_AF-A0A1Y2X332-F1
#
_entry.id   AF-A0A1Y2X332-F1
#
_cell.length_a   1.000
_cell.length_b   1.000
_cell.length_c   1.000
_cell.angle_alpha   90.00
_cell.angle_beta   90.00
_cell.angle_gamma   90.00
#
_symmetry.space_group_name_H-M   'P 1'
#
loop_
_entity.id
_entity.type
_entity.pdbx_description
1 polymer ?
#
loop_
_entity_poly.entity_id
_entity_poly.type
_entity_poly.pdbx_seq_one_letter_code
_entity_poly.pdbx_strand_id
1 'polypeptide(L)'
;MSVGTSSCGSSYTEGTQYSGQFSVDGSVCSDYTVATQYSTASHPHEMLHNLVPNPLPCELFAVGCDVTFSFSEVDAWIEHVITAHLRDKLPFKVLCWFCDQWDYDCRSPGMGGDRRYNFDCRMRHIYDHFVDGQTAHNMRPDFYMIEHLGRHGLVSQNTYNLLRKWHDIPCSIEEIRHVQRRGFVPPRRLEQQRHSEKIIIDDEKDHRQWKKAQKEKGNRDKPSHHSKR
;
A
#
# COMPACT_ATOMS: atom_id res chain seq x y z
N MET A 1 -71.62 -0.05 -15.78
CA MET A 1 -71.48 1.06 -14.81
C MET A 1 -70.22 0.82 -14.02
N SER A 2 -69.19 1.65 -13.96
CA SER A 2 -68.76 2.81 -14.73
C SER A 2 -67.23 2.85 -14.62
N VAL A 3 -66.60 3.29 -15.71
CA VAL A 3 -65.16 3.52 -15.88
C VAL A 3 -64.72 4.85 -15.26
N GLY A 4 -63.42 5.01 -15.01
CA GLY A 4 -62.82 6.29 -14.63
C GLY A 4 -61.29 6.29 -14.74
N THR A 5 -60.78 6.48 -15.95
CA THR A 5 -59.39 6.87 -16.28
C THR A 5 -59.34 8.37 -16.59
N SER A 6 -58.29 9.10 -16.18
CA SER A 6 -57.83 10.37 -16.77
C SER A 6 -56.58 10.88 -16.02
N SER A 7 -55.70 11.75 -16.52
CA SER A 7 -54.90 11.92 -17.74
C SER A 7 -54.09 13.23 -17.55
N CYS A 8 -52.86 13.25 -18.06
CA CYS A 8 -52.03 14.36 -18.58
C CYS A 8 -51.86 15.73 -17.85
N GLY A 9 -50.61 16.22 -17.86
CA GLY A 9 -50.30 17.65 -17.72
C GLY A 9 -48.80 17.94 -17.56
N SER A 10 -48.05 17.99 -18.66
CA SER A 10 -46.68 18.52 -18.74
C SER A 10 -46.73 19.94 -19.29
N SER A 11 -46.00 20.87 -18.68
CA SER A 11 -45.76 22.20 -19.24
C SER A 11 -44.37 22.70 -18.86
N TYR A 12 -43.60 22.95 -19.91
CA TYR A 12 -42.28 23.57 -20.00
C TYR A 12 -42.41 25.07 -19.78
N THR A 13 -41.46 25.68 -19.07
CA THR A 13 -41.17 27.11 -19.17
C THR A 13 -39.68 27.36 -19.21
N GLU A 14 -39.31 28.22 -20.12
CA GLU A 14 -37.99 28.61 -20.60
C GLU A 14 -37.54 29.92 -19.94
N GLY A 15 -36.22 30.14 -19.88
CA GLY A 15 -35.61 31.48 -19.86
C GLY A 15 -35.07 31.98 -18.52
N THR A 16 -33.74 32.15 -18.43
CA THR A 16 -33.08 33.42 -18.07
C THR A 16 -31.61 33.34 -18.45
N GLN A 17 -31.20 34.23 -19.37
CA GLN A 17 -29.82 34.52 -19.74
C GLN A 17 -29.12 35.28 -18.61
N TYR A 18 -27.89 34.92 -18.29
CA TYR A 18 -26.96 35.81 -17.58
C TYR A 18 -25.57 35.68 -18.19
N SER A 19 -25.12 36.77 -18.83
CA SER A 19 -23.79 36.95 -19.40
C SER A 19 -22.81 37.27 -18.28
N GLY A 20 -21.76 36.45 -18.12
CA GLY A 20 -20.59 36.75 -17.30
C GLY A 20 -19.36 36.84 -18.21
N GLN A 21 -18.91 38.07 -18.47
CA GLN A 21 -17.63 38.36 -19.11
C GLN A 21 -16.49 38.02 -18.16
N PHE A 22 -15.51 37.23 -18.60
CA PHE A 22 -14.18 37.19 -18.01
C PHE A 22 -13.14 37.42 -19.11
N SER A 23 -12.36 38.48 -18.93
CA SER A 23 -11.25 38.88 -19.78
C SER A 23 -10.19 37.79 -19.84
N VAL A 24 -9.75 37.48 -21.05
CA VAL A 24 -8.58 36.67 -21.34
C VAL A 24 -7.52 37.61 -21.88
N ASP A 25 -6.53 37.95 -21.06
CA ASP A 25 -5.34 38.68 -21.49
C ASP A 25 -4.10 37.88 -21.06
N GLY A 26 -3.17 37.72 -22.00
CA GLY A 26 -1.80 37.29 -21.70
C GLY A 26 -1.31 36.01 -22.38
N SER A 27 -1.58 35.82 -23.67
CA SER A 27 -0.76 34.92 -24.49
C SER A 27 0.49 35.67 -24.94
N VAL A 28 1.66 35.25 -24.46
CA VAL A 28 2.96 35.67 -25.02
C VAL A 28 3.68 34.41 -25.50
N CYS A 29 3.93 34.38 -26.79
CA CYS A 29 4.73 33.39 -27.51
C CYS A 29 6.17 33.90 -27.64
N SER A 30 7.16 33.05 -27.34
CA SER A 30 8.58 33.20 -27.68
C SER A 30 9.30 31.93 -27.19
N ASP A 31 10.33 31.35 -27.80
CA ASP A 31 10.88 31.35 -29.15
C ASP A 31 11.70 30.05 -29.25
N TYR A 32 11.87 29.56 -30.47
CA TYR A 32 12.69 28.41 -30.83
C TYR A 32 14.15 28.53 -30.36
N THR A 33 14.79 27.42 -29.99
CA THR A 33 16.25 27.27 -30.11
C THR A 33 16.61 25.82 -30.43
N VAL A 34 17.36 25.65 -31.53
CA VAL A 34 17.85 24.38 -32.07
C VAL A 34 19.17 23.99 -31.36
N ALA A 35 19.41 22.67 -31.36
CA ALA A 35 20.54 21.90 -30.84
C ALA A 35 21.92 22.59 -30.74
N THR A 36 22.60 22.34 -29.61
CA THR A 36 24.07 22.38 -29.53
C THR A 36 24.61 21.01 -29.14
N GLN A 37 25.66 20.68 -29.87
CA GLN A 37 26.37 19.42 -29.94
C GLN A 37 27.40 19.23 -28.79
N TYR A 38 27.62 17.96 -28.45
CA TYR A 38 28.75 17.31 -27.76
C TYR A 38 29.78 18.15 -26.97
N SER A 39 29.97 17.78 -25.70
CA SER A 39 31.31 17.69 -25.09
C SER A 39 31.36 16.60 -24.03
N THR A 40 32.23 15.63 -24.30
CA THR A 40 32.66 14.52 -23.45
C THR A 40 33.40 15.00 -22.20
N ALA A 41 32.90 14.61 -21.03
CA ALA A 41 33.70 14.49 -19.80
C ALA A 41 33.13 13.34 -18.93
N SER A 42 33.78 12.17 -19.06
CA SER A 42 34.10 11.18 -18.01
C SER A 42 33.29 11.16 -16.69
N HIS A 43 32.53 10.06 -16.50
CA HIS A 43 32.16 9.29 -15.28
C HIS A 43 31.76 10.02 -13.95
N PRO A 44 30.78 9.49 -13.17
CA PRO A 44 30.36 8.10 -13.11
C PRO A 44 28.87 7.87 -13.42
N HIS A 45 28.65 6.87 -14.26
CA HIS A 45 27.47 6.03 -14.22
C HIS A 45 27.48 5.31 -12.86
N GLU A 46 26.31 5.06 -12.28
CA GLU A 46 26.10 4.36 -11.00
C GLU A 46 26.33 5.19 -9.74
N MET A 47 25.25 5.73 -9.16
CA MET A 47 25.02 5.86 -7.71
C MET A 47 23.65 6.50 -7.37
N LEU A 48 22.71 6.64 -8.32
CA LEU A 48 21.36 7.16 -8.05
C LEU A 48 20.24 6.16 -8.36
N HIS A 49 20.41 4.88 -7.96
CA HIS A 49 19.35 3.88 -8.00
C HIS A 49 18.66 3.67 -6.63
N ASN A 50 18.98 4.47 -5.61
CA ASN A 50 18.66 4.14 -4.22
C ASN A 50 17.81 5.17 -3.44
N LEU A 51 17.05 6.04 -4.10
CA LEU A 51 16.15 6.97 -3.39
C LEU A 51 14.73 7.06 -3.93
N VAL A 52 14.39 6.35 -5.01
CA VAL A 52 13.00 6.27 -5.47
C VAL A 52 12.42 4.99 -4.86
N PRO A 53 11.41 5.07 -3.98
CA PRO A 53 10.65 3.89 -3.56
C PRO A 53 10.18 3.16 -4.82
N ASN A 54 10.40 1.84 -4.88
CA ASN A 54 9.92 1.06 -6.01
C ASN A 54 8.43 1.31 -6.19
N PRO A 55 7.96 1.65 -7.40
CA PRO A 55 6.56 2.03 -7.58
C PRO A 55 5.64 0.84 -7.28
N LEU A 56 4.42 1.12 -6.82
CA LEU A 56 3.40 0.10 -6.55
C LEU A 56 2.93 -0.49 -7.89
N PRO A 57 3.15 -1.77 -8.16
CA PRO A 57 2.68 -2.41 -9.38
C PRO A 57 1.18 -2.68 -9.30
N CYS A 58 0.48 -2.64 -10.43
CA CYS A 58 -0.86 -3.19 -10.52
C CYS A 58 -0.88 -4.67 -10.10
N GLU A 59 -1.93 -5.10 -9.37
CA GLU A 59 -2.14 -6.51 -9.00
C GLU A 59 -2.11 -7.46 -10.22
N LEU A 60 -2.51 -6.94 -11.38
CA LEU A 60 -2.65 -7.70 -12.62
C LEU A 60 -1.50 -7.50 -13.60
N PHE A 61 -0.32 -7.11 -13.09
CA PHE A 61 0.89 -7.01 -13.92
C PHE A 61 1.27 -8.33 -14.58
N ALA A 62 1.07 -9.46 -13.89
CA ALA A 62 1.35 -10.79 -14.42
C ALA A 62 0.47 -11.19 -15.61
N VAL A 63 -0.64 -10.46 -15.85
CA VAL A 63 -1.52 -10.66 -17.01
C VAL A 63 -1.48 -9.52 -18.02
N GLY A 64 -0.49 -8.62 -17.90
CA GLY A 64 -0.20 -7.58 -18.89
C GLY A 64 -0.63 -6.16 -18.51
N CYS A 65 -0.99 -5.89 -17.25
CA CYS A 65 -1.20 -4.52 -16.79
C CYS A 65 0.09 -3.90 -16.21
N ASP A 66 0.76 -3.08 -17.00
CA ASP A 66 2.04 -2.42 -16.66
C ASP A 66 1.88 -1.10 -15.90
N VAL A 67 0.65 -0.73 -15.50
CA VAL A 67 0.40 0.50 -14.75
C VAL A 67 1.02 0.40 -13.36
N THR A 68 1.75 1.45 -12.99
CA THR A 68 2.43 1.58 -11.69
C THR A 68 2.07 2.91 -11.02
N PHE A 69 2.13 2.95 -9.69
CA PHE A 69 1.73 4.10 -8.88
C PHE A 69 2.83 4.53 -7.92
N SER A 70 2.87 5.82 -7.60
CA SER A 70 3.68 6.32 -6.47
C SER A 70 3.14 5.81 -5.13
N PHE A 71 3.98 5.76 -4.10
CA PHE A 71 3.55 5.45 -2.73
C PHE A 71 2.54 6.45 -2.16
N SER A 72 2.48 7.67 -2.72
CA SER A 72 1.47 8.67 -2.37
C SER A 72 0.11 8.44 -3.03
N GLU A 73 0.01 7.53 -3.99
CA GLU A 73 -1.17 7.33 -4.85
C GLU A 73 -1.93 6.04 -4.51
N VAL A 74 -1.94 5.65 -3.22
CA VAL A 74 -2.55 4.40 -2.76
C VAL A 74 -4.03 4.30 -3.16
N ASP A 75 -4.79 5.38 -3.03
CA ASP A 75 -6.21 5.37 -3.39
C ASP A 75 -6.42 5.18 -4.90
N ALA A 76 -5.60 5.82 -5.73
CA ALA A 76 -5.65 5.66 -7.18
C ALA A 76 -5.23 4.25 -7.61
N TRP A 77 -4.25 3.65 -6.93
CA TRP A 77 -3.84 2.26 -7.14
C TRP A 77 -4.97 1.28 -6.83
N ILE A 78 -5.67 1.47 -5.70
CA ILE A 78 -6.82 0.66 -5.31
C ILE A 78 -7.94 0.81 -6.33
N GLU A 79 -8.33 2.06 -6.64
CA GLU A 79 -9.40 2.34 -7.60
C GLU A 79 -9.10 1.79 -9.00
N HIS A 80 -7.83 1.84 -9.44
CA HIS A 80 -7.43 1.28 -10.72
C HIS A 80 -7.71 -0.23 -10.79
N VAL A 81 -7.35 -0.99 -9.76
CA VAL A 81 -7.61 -2.44 -9.75
C VAL A 81 -9.13 -2.71 -9.82
N ILE A 82 -9.91 -1.95 -9.06
CA ILE A 82 -11.35 -2.18 -8.92
C ILE A 82 -12.11 -1.82 -10.19
N THR A 83 -11.85 -0.64 -10.74
CA THR A 83 -12.61 -0.12 -11.88
C THR A 83 -12.10 -0.69 -13.20
N ALA A 84 -10.78 -0.69 -13.42
CA ALA A 84 -10.21 -1.11 -14.70
C ALA A 84 -10.26 -2.63 -14.90
N HIS A 85 -10.07 -3.41 -13.83
CA HIS A 85 -9.93 -4.86 -13.96
C HIS A 85 -11.07 -5.65 -13.35
N LEU A 86 -11.55 -5.26 -12.15
CA LEU A 86 -12.63 -5.97 -11.50
C LEU A 86 -14.02 -5.53 -11.97
N ARG A 87 -14.13 -4.35 -12.61
CA ARG A 87 -15.41 -3.76 -13.06
C ARG A 87 -16.45 -3.75 -11.94
N ASP A 88 -16.02 -3.35 -10.75
CA ASP A 88 -16.81 -3.34 -9.50
C ASP A 88 -17.31 -4.71 -9.01
N LYS A 89 -16.95 -5.81 -9.69
CA LYS A 89 -17.22 -7.17 -9.24
C LYS A 89 -16.13 -7.58 -8.26
N LEU A 90 -16.24 -7.14 -7.03
CA LEU A 90 -15.26 -7.45 -5.99
C LEU A 90 -15.40 -8.90 -5.48
N PRO A 91 -14.27 -9.59 -5.20
CA PRO A 91 -14.27 -10.91 -4.59
C PRO A 91 -14.81 -10.86 -3.16
N PHE A 92 -15.37 -11.97 -2.70
CA PHE A 92 -15.78 -12.11 -1.30
C PHE A 92 -14.61 -12.43 -0.38
N LYS A 93 -13.62 -13.15 -0.90
CA LYS A 93 -12.44 -13.58 -0.18
C LYS A 93 -11.21 -13.29 -1.02
N VAL A 94 -10.18 -12.74 -0.38
CA VAL A 94 -8.87 -12.46 -0.96
C VAL A 94 -7.79 -12.59 0.12
N LEU A 95 -6.53 -12.73 -0.28
CA LEU A 95 -5.38 -12.95 0.59
C LEU A 95 -4.30 -11.90 0.34
N CYS A 96 -3.50 -11.59 1.37
CA CYS A 96 -2.30 -10.79 1.18
C CYS A 96 -1.27 -11.52 0.30
N TRP A 97 -0.57 -10.80 -0.58
CA TRP A 97 0.50 -11.38 -1.41
C TRP A 97 1.74 -11.78 -0.62
N PHE A 98 1.97 -11.16 0.55
CA PHE A 98 3.26 -11.27 1.25
C PHE A 98 3.17 -12.07 2.55
N CYS A 99 2.00 -12.13 3.19
CA CYS A 99 1.82 -12.82 4.46
C CYS A 99 0.56 -13.68 4.47
N ASP A 100 0.52 -14.61 5.42
CA ASP A 100 -0.63 -15.48 5.65
C ASP A 100 -1.36 -15.16 6.96
N GLN A 101 -1.04 -14.01 7.58
CA GLN A 101 -1.58 -13.60 8.88
C GLN A 101 -3.02 -13.09 8.75
N TRP A 102 -3.38 -12.58 7.59
CA TRP A 102 -4.65 -11.93 7.33
C TRP A 102 -5.36 -12.60 6.16
N ASP A 103 -6.55 -13.12 6.42
CA ASP A 103 -7.49 -13.48 5.37
C ASP A 103 -8.64 -12.46 5.32
N TYR A 104 -8.86 -11.91 4.14
CA TYR A 104 -9.84 -10.87 3.90
C TYR A 104 -11.09 -11.52 3.36
N ASP A 105 -11.97 -11.98 4.26
CA ASP A 105 -13.21 -12.68 3.93
C ASP A 105 -14.44 -11.90 4.43
N CYS A 106 -15.24 -11.38 3.48
CA CYS A 106 -16.41 -10.55 3.77
C CYS A 106 -17.54 -11.35 4.43
N ARG A 107 -17.49 -12.67 4.35
CA ARG A 107 -18.50 -13.56 4.93
C ARG A 107 -18.16 -13.93 6.37
N SER A 108 -16.96 -13.60 6.85
CA SER A 108 -16.56 -13.84 8.23
C SER A 108 -17.43 -13.05 9.20
N PRO A 109 -17.81 -13.64 10.35
CA PRO A 109 -18.55 -12.94 11.39
C PRO A 109 -17.82 -11.66 11.82
N GLY A 110 -18.53 -10.52 11.84
CA GLY A 110 -17.97 -9.23 12.25
C GLY A 110 -17.49 -8.32 11.12
N MET A 111 -17.36 -8.81 9.87
CA MET A 111 -16.92 -7.99 8.73
C MET A 111 -18.05 -7.27 7.97
N GLY A 112 -19.31 -7.49 8.36
CA GLY A 112 -20.47 -6.75 7.83
C GLY A 112 -20.84 -6.99 6.37
N GLY A 113 -20.10 -7.83 5.64
CA GLY A 113 -20.40 -8.16 4.24
C GLY A 113 -19.91 -7.15 3.20
N ASP A 114 -19.26 -6.06 3.61
CA ASP A 114 -18.80 -5.02 2.69
C ASP A 114 -17.52 -5.46 1.94
N ARG A 115 -17.68 -5.77 0.66
CA ARG A 115 -16.56 -6.21 -0.20
C ARG A 115 -15.62 -5.08 -0.58
N ARG A 116 -16.13 -3.85 -0.72
CA ARG A 116 -15.33 -2.69 -1.11
C ARG A 116 -14.39 -2.32 0.01
N TYR A 117 -14.92 -2.26 1.24
CA TYR A 117 -14.13 -2.04 2.44
C TYR A 117 -13.10 -3.15 2.64
N ASN A 118 -13.50 -4.42 2.54
CA ASN A 118 -12.58 -5.53 2.75
C ASN A 118 -11.42 -5.56 1.74
N PHE A 119 -11.72 -5.27 0.46
CA PHE A 119 -10.69 -5.18 -0.57
C PHE A 119 -9.76 -3.97 -0.35
N ASP A 120 -10.30 -2.82 0.08
CA ASP A 120 -9.49 -1.65 0.46
C ASP A 120 -8.54 -1.97 1.62
N CYS A 121 -9.03 -2.60 2.68
CA CYS A 121 -8.21 -3.05 3.81
C CYS A 121 -7.08 -3.97 3.37
N ARG A 122 -7.36 -4.92 2.46
CA ARG A 122 -6.32 -5.77 1.88
C ARG A 122 -5.24 -4.97 1.17
N MET A 123 -5.64 -4.09 0.26
CA MET A 123 -4.68 -3.35 -0.56
C MET A 123 -3.81 -2.42 0.28
N ARG A 124 -4.38 -1.77 1.31
CA ARG A 124 -3.60 -0.97 2.26
C ARG A 124 -2.63 -1.82 3.09
N HIS A 125 -3.04 -3.01 3.51
CA HIS A 125 -2.13 -3.92 4.18
C HIS A 125 -0.99 -4.40 3.26
N ILE A 126 -1.27 -4.63 1.98
CA ILE A 126 -0.23 -4.94 0.98
C ILE A 126 0.70 -3.74 0.79
N TYR A 127 0.18 -2.51 0.79
CA TYR A 127 0.99 -1.29 0.77
C TYR A 127 1.97 -1.22 1.95
N ASP A 128 1.54 -1.58 3.17
CA ASP A 128 2.43 -1.60 4.33
C ASP A 128 3.66 -2.52 4.10
N HIS A 129 3.47 -3.66 3.43
CA HIS A 129 4.58 -4.54 3.05
C HIS A 129 5.55 -3.90 2.05
N PHE A 130 5.05 -3.09 1.10
CA PHE A 130 5.91 -2.33 0.19
C PHE A 130 6.70 -1.25 0.94
N VAL A 131 6.09 -0.58 1.90
CA VAL A 131 6.78 0.37 2.81
C VAL A 131 7.88 -0.35 3.60
N ASP A 132 7.64 -1.59 4.02
CA ASP A 132 8.62 -2.45 4.70
C ASP A 132 9.72 -3.02 3.77
N GLY A 133 9.70 -2.66 2.49
CA GLY A 133 10.72 -3.02 1.50
C GLY A 133 10.45 -4.31 0.72
N GLN A 134 9.24 -4.86 0.76
CA GLN A 134 8.83 -5.88 -0.21
C GLN A 134 8.77 -5.30 -1.62
N THR A 135 8.97 -6.15 -2.61
CA THR A 135 8.95 -5.75 -4.03
C THR A 135 7.99 -6.62 -4.82
N ALA A 136 7.73 -6.25 -6.08
CA ALA A 136 6.91 -7.04 -7.00
C ALA A 136 7.39 -8.50 -7.13
N HIS A 137 8.70 -8.74 -7.00
CA HIS A 137 9.29 -10.09 -7.06
C HIS A 137 8.89 -10.98 -5.86
N ASN A 138 8.44 -10.39 -4.77
CA ASN A 138 8.00 -11.11 -3.57
C ASN A 138 6.49 -11.43 -3.60
N MET A 139 5.75 -10.94 -4.60
CA MET A 139 4.30 -11.13 -4.70
C MET A 139 3.97 -12.61 -4.91
N ARG A 140 3.09 -13.15 -4.07
CA ARG A 140 2.51 -14.48 -4.24
C ARG A 140 1.15 -14.38 -4.94
N PRO A 141 0.78 -15.37 -5.77
CA PRO A 141 -0.54 -15.43 -6.37
C PRO A 141 -1.64 -15.58 -5.31
N ASP A 142 -2.70 -14.81 -5.47
CA ASP A 142 -3.93 -14.95 -4.69
C ASP A 142 -4.90 -15.89 -5.44
N PHE A 143 -5.04 -17.12 -4.94
CA PHE A 143 -5.90 -18.12 -5.57
C PHE A 143 -7.37 -17.68 -5.64
N TYR A 144 -7.89 -17.03 -4.60
CA TYR A 144 -9.28 -16.60 -4.59
C TYR A 144 -9.52 -15.45 -5.59
N MET A 145 -8.53 -14.57 -5.75
CA MET A 145 -8.55 -13.56 -6.81
C MET A 145 -8.58 -14.23 -8.20
N ILE A 146 -7.66 -15.16 -8.47
CA ILE A 146 -7.58 -15.85 -9.77
C ILE A 146 -8.89 -16.60 -10.09
N GLU A 147 -9.41 -17.36 -9.13
CA GLU A 147 -10.70 -18.06 -9.26
C GLU A 147 -11.83 -17.09 -9.57
N HIS A 148 -11.88 -15.96 -8.87
CA HIS A 148 -12.89 -14.94 -9.06
C HIS A 148 -12.81 -14.30 -10.45
N LEU A 149 -11.60 -13.96 -10.93
CA LEU A 149 -11.39 -13.41 -12.27
C LEU A 149 -11.90 -14.36 -13.36
N GLY A 150 -11.59 -15.66 -13.24
CA GLY A 150 -12.06 -16.68 -14.18
C GLY A 150 -13.58 -16.85 -14.14
N ARG A 151 -14.15 -17.00 -12.95
CA ARG A 151 -15.60 -17.21 -12.76
C ARG A 151 -16.46 -16.08 -13.30
N HIS A 152 -15.97 -14.83 -13.25
CA HIS A 152 -16.69 -13.65 -13.75
C HIS A 152 -16.33 -13.25 -15.18
N GLY A 153 -15.46 -14.02 -15.86
CA GLY A 153 -15.01 -13.70 -17.22
C GLY A 153 -14.26 -12.37 -17.30
N LEU A 154 -13.57 -11.98 -16.22
CA LEU A 154 -12.78 -10.75 -16.16
C LEU A 154 -11.43 -10.91 -16.88
N VAL A 155 -10.99 -12.16 -17.05
CA VAL A 155 -9.82 -12.54 -17.85
C VAL A 155 -10.23 -13.61 -18.86
N SER A 156 -9.45 -13.75 -19.94
CA SER A 156 -9.68 -14.81 -20.93
C SER A 156 -9.48 -16.20 -20.31
N GLN A 157 -10.11 -17.24 -20.86
CA GLN A 157 -9.91 -18.61 -20.39
C GLN A 157 -8.44 -19.04 -20.48
N ASN A 158 -7.71 -18.60 -21.52
CA ASN A 158 -6.29 -18.88 -21.66
C ASN A 158 -5.47 -18.22 -20.55
N THR A 159 -5.77 -16.96 -20.22
CA THR A 159 -5.16 -16.22 -19.12
C THR A 159 -5.44 -16.89 -17.78
N TYR A 160 -6.70 -17.28 -17.53
CA TYR A 160 -7.09 -17.99 -16.32
C TYR A 160 -6.31 -19.32 -16.17
N ASN A 161 -6.23 -20.11 -17.26
CA ASN A 161 -5.49 -21.36 -17.26
C ASN A 161 -3.98 -21.14 -17.02
N LEU A 162 -3.41 -20.05 -17.53
CA LEU A 162 -2.02 -19.67 -17.28
C LEU A 162 -1.78 -19.30 -15.82
N LEU A 163 -2.62 -18.45 -15.25
CA LEU A 163 -2.57 -18.05 -13.84
C LEU A 163 -2.75 -19.25 -12.90
N ARG A 164 -3.67 -20.16 -13.25
CA ARG A 164 -3.89 -21.40 -12.50
C ARG A 164 -2.70 -22.35 -12.59
N LYS A 165 -2.03 -22.46 -13.74
CA LYS A 165 -0.80 -23.25 -13.86
C LYS A 165 0.34 -22.67 -13.02
N TRP A 166 0.44 -21.34 -12.93
CA TRP A 166 1.43 -20.69 -12.07
C TRP A 166 1.23 -21.05 -10.58
N HIS A 167 0.00 -21.35 -10.19
CA HIS A 167 -0.37 -21.89 -8.88
C HIS A 167 -0.09 -23.40 -8.73
N ASP A 168 -0.16 -24.17 -9.81
CA ASP A 168 -0.04 -25.64 -9.80
C ASP A 168 1.39 -26.17 -10.08
N ILE A 169 2.41 -25.31 -10.22
CA ILE A 169 3.79 -25.79 -10.25
C ILE A 169 4.09 -26.33 -8.84
N PRO A 170 4.34 -27.64 -8.65
CA PRO A 170 4.98 -28.10 -7.43
C PRO A 170 6.39 -27.52 -7.50
N CYS A 171 6.57 -26.33 -6.93
CA CYS A 171 7.89 -25.80 -6.72
C CYS A 171 8.57 -26.89 -5.88
N SER A 172 9.51 -27.61 -6.48
CA SER A 172 10.13 -28.74 -5.79
C SER A 172 10.74 -28.20 -4.51
N ILE A 173 10.77 -29.00 -3.44
CA ILE A 173 11.40 -28.56 -2.17
C ILE A 173 12.84 -28.08 -2.42
N GLU A 174 13.51 -28.56 -3.48
CA GLU A 174 14.80 -28.03 -3.95
C GLU A 174 14.73 -26.62 -4.58
N GLU A 175 13.70 -26.27 -5.35
CA GLU A 175 13.54 -24.95 -5.98
C GLU A 175 13.05 -23.87 -5.00
N ILE A 176 12.31 -24.26 -3.95
CA ILE A 176 11.91 -23.38 -2.83
C ILE A 176 13.09 -23.10 -1.87
N ARG A 177 14.29 -23.68 -2.07
CA ARG A 177 15.45 -23.43 -1.19
C ARG A 177 15.83 -21.96 -1.04
N HIS A 178 15.50 -21.13 -2.03
CA HIS A 178 15.76 -19.68 -2.03
C HIS A 178 14.54 -18.86 -1.59
N VAL A 179 13.37 -19.49 -1.49
CA VAL A 179 12.16 -18.89 -0.92
C VAL A 179 12.20 -19.17 0.57
N GLN A 180 12.60 -18.14 1.31
CA GLN A 180 12.66 -18.14 2.77
C GLN A 180 11.39 -18.77 3.36
N ARG A 181 11.54 -19.82 4.18
CA ARG A 181 10.39 -20.50 4.81
C ARG A 181 9.56 -19.53 5.65
N ARG A 182 8.29 -19.87 5.85
CA ARG A 182 7.38 -19.18 6.76
C ARG A 182 8.03 -18.97 8.14
N GLY A 183 8.03 -17.72 8.63
CA GLY A 183 8.66 -17.35 9.91
C GLY A 183 10.14 -16.96 9.81
N PHE A 184 10.70 -16.87 8.60
CA PHE A 184 12.09 -16.42 8.44
C PHE A 184 12.26 -14.96 8.86
N VAL A 185 13.06 -14.83 9.91
CA VAL A 185 13.78 -13.67 10.44
C VAL A 185 14.99 -13.18 9.62
N PRO A 186 15.00 -12.17 8.71
CA PRO A 186 16.27 -11.73 8.13
C PRO A 186 17.28 -11.36 9.24
N PRO A 187 18.54 -11.83 9.19
CA PRO A 187 19.51 -11.62 10.27
C PRO A 187 19.65 -10.16 10.70
N ARG A 188 19.55 -9.24 9.73
CA ARG A 188 19.55 -7.79 9.96
C ARG A 188 18.39 -7.32 10.85
N ARG A 189 17.19 -7.89 10.67
CA ARG A 189 16.01 -7.55 11.48
C ARG A 189 16.14 -8.11 12.90
N LEU A 190 16.72 -9.30 13.05
CA LEU A 190 17.08 -9.84 14.38
C LEU A 190 18.15 -8.99 15.07
N GLU A 191 19.15 -8.52 14.33
CA GLU A 191 20.18 -7.61 14.85
C GLU A 191 19.58 -6.27 15.30
N GLN A 192 18.68 -5.70 14.50
CA GLN A 192 17.96 -4.48 14.87
C GLN A 192 17.10 -4.68 16.12
N GLN A 193 16.37 -5.80 16.22
CA GLN A 193 15.58 -6.13 17.42
C GLN A 193 16.47 -6.28 18.65
N ARG A 194 17.59 -7.03 18.56
CA ARG A 194 18.56 -7.15 19.65
C ARG A 194 19.17 -5.81 20.02
N HIS A 195 19.46 -4.96 19.03
CA HIS A 195 20.01 -3.63 19.26
C HIS A 195 18.99 -2.72 19.95
N SER A 196 17.72 -2.74 19.54
CA SER A 196 16.65 -1.98 20.20
C SER A 196 16.37 -2.48 21.61
N GLU A 197 16.33 -3.79 21.83
CA GLU A 197 16.15 -4.38 23.16
C GLU A 197 17.30 -4.00 24.10
N LYS A 198 18.53 -4.00 23.58
CA LYS A 198 19.70 -3.57 24.36
C LYS A 198 19.62 -2.09 24.74
N ILE A 199 19.23 -1.21 23.81
CA ILE A 199 19.04 0.22 24.09
C ILE A 199 18.01 0.41 25.20
N ILE A 200 16.86 -0.28 25.14
CA ILE A 200 15.80 -0.16 26.16
C ILE A 200 16.30 -0.59 27.55
N ILE A 201 17.07 -1.68 27.63
CA ILE A 201 17.63 -2.18 28.89
C ILE A 201 18.65 -1.20 29.47
N ASP A 202 19.48 -0.60 28.62
CA ASP A 202 20.50 0.35 29.04
C ASP A 202 19.86 1.68 29.50
N ASP A 203 18.84 2.19 28.81
CA ASP A 203 18.05 3.36 29.24
C ASP A 203 17.39 3.15 30.62
N GLU A 204 16.82 1.96 30.87
CA GLU A 204 16.25 1.64 32.18
C GLU A 204 17.31 1.61 33.29
N LYS A 205 18.49 1.06 33.00
CA LYS A 205 19.60 1.01 33.97
C LYS A 205 20.11 2.41 34.29
N ASP A 206 20.31 3.24 33.28
CA ASP A 206 20.76 4.62 33.43
C ASP A 206 19.73 5.44 34.21
N HIS A 207 18.44 5.24 33.96
CA HIS A 207 17.37 5.86 34.72
C HIS A 207 17.37 5.43 36.21
N ARG A 208 17.61 4.14 36.49
CA ARG A 208 17.74 3.63 37.87
C ARG A 208 18.97 4.21 38.57
N GLN A 209 20.10 4.35 37.87
CA GLN A 209 21.33 4.92 38.43
C GLN A 209 21.18 6.41 38.72
N TRP A 210 20.59 7.17 37.80
CA TRP A 210 20.29 8.59 38.00
C TRP A 210 19.39 8.81 39.23
N LYS A 211 18.34 8.00 39.41
CA LYS A 211 17.48 8.05 40.60
C LYS A 211 18.22 7.77 41.91
N LYS A 212 19.20 6.86 41.91
CA LYS A 212 20.03 6.58 43.11
C LYS A 212 20.94 7.77 43.43
N ALA A 213 21.63 8.32 42.44
CA ALA A 213 22.51 9.48 42.62
C ALA A 213 21.78 10.71 43.15
N GLN A 214 20.53 10.94 42.72
CA GLN A 214 19.67 12.01 43.24
C GLN A 214 19.30 11.80 44.71
N LYS A 215 18.95 10.57 45.12
CA LYS A 215 18.65 10.24 46.52
C LYS A 215 19.87 10.37 47.43
N GLU A 216 21.05 10.01 46.96
CA GLU A 216 22.30 10.13 47.73
C GLU A 216 22.72 11.59 47.92
N LYS A 217 22.55 12.44 46.89
CA LYS A 217 22.76 13.89 47.01
C LYS A 217 21.77 14.51 48.01
N GLY A 218 20.49 14.18 47.92
CA GLY A 218 19.47 14.68 48.86
C GLY A 218 19.63 14.22 50.31
N ASN A 219 20.41 13.16 50.57
CA ASN A 219 20.69 12.68 51.93
C ASN A 219 21.99 13.24 52.53
N ARG A 220 22.92 13.74 51.69
CA ARG A 220 24.15 14.42 52.14
C ARG A 220 23.91 15.86 52.61
N ASP A 221 22.87 16.51 52.10
CA ASP A 221 22.54 17.91 52.43
C ASP A 221 21.63 18.06 53.66
N LYS A 222 21.41 17.00 54.45
CA LYS A 222 20.70 17.09 55.73
C LYS A 222 21.66 17.48 56.84
N PRO A 223 21.62 18.71 57.39
CA PRO A 223 22.46 19.08 58.53
C PRO A 223 22.08 18.25 59.75
N SER A 224 23.06 17.51 60.27
CA SER A 224 22.99 16.83 61.56
C SER A 224 22.88 17.89 62.66
N HIS A 225 21.65 18.21 63.08
CA HIS A 225 21.40 18.92 64.34
C HIS A 225 21.75 17.98 65.51
N HIS A 226 23.04 17.92 65.84
CA HIS A 226 23.50 17.33 67.10
C HIS A 226 23.43 18.43 68.17
N SER A 227 22.29 18.47 68.86
CA SER A 227 22.11 19.24 70.09
C SER A 227 23.03 18.69 71.16
N LYS A 228 24.03 19.48 71.58
CA LYS A 228 24.79 19.23 72.81
C LYS A 228 24.33 20.20 73.88
N ARG A 229 24.07 19.60 75.03
CA ARG A 229 23.54 20.11 76.29
C ARG A 229 24.65 20.71 77.14
#